data_AF-W0VAA7-F1
#
_entry.id   AF-W0VAA7-F1
#
_cell.length_a   1.000
_cell.length_b   1.000
_cell.length_c   1.000
_cell.angle_alpha   90.00
_cell.angle_beta   90.00
_cell.angle_gamma   90.00
#
_symmetry.space_group_name_H-M   'P 1'
#
loop_
_entity.id
_entity.type
_entity.pdbx_description
1 polymer ?
#
loop_
_entity_poly.entity_id
_entity_poly.type
_entity_poly.pdbx_seq_one_letter_code
_entity_poly.pdbx_strand_id
1 'polypeptide(L)' 'MHRAALARNGVGMLAGVRYDKIDGEGLHITVGGRQRILAVDNVVICVGQDSLAELMPAEAEKAQGGPRFHR' A
#
# COMPACT_ATOMS: atom_id res chain seq x y z
N MET A 1 9.09 -0.59 -12.09
CA MET A 1 7.84 0.09 -12.52
C MET A 1 8.13 0.90 -13.79
N HIS A 2 7.44 0.60 -14.90
CA HIS A 2 7.68 1.24 -16.19
C HIS A 2 6.88 2.54 -16.30
N ARG A 3 7.39 3.65 -15.72
CA ARG A 3 6.69 4.95 -15.68
C ARG A 3 6.22 5.42 -17.06
N ALA A 4 7.05 5.26 -18.08
CA ALA A 4 6.72 5.66 -19.46
C ALA A 4 5.49 4.91 -20.01
N ALA A 5 5.35 3.61 -19.70
CA ALA A 5 4.19 2.84 -20.11
C ALA A 5 2.91 3.33 -19.42
N LEU A 6 2.97 3.66 -18.13
CA LEU A 6 1.82 4.18 -17.37
C LEU A 6 1.39 5.57 -17.87
N ALA A 7 2.33 6.46 -18.13
CA ALA A 7 2.04 7.78 -18.69
C ALA A 7 1.37 7.68 -20.07
N ARG A 8 1.84 6.78 -20.95
CA ARG A 8 1.22 6.51 -22.26
C ARG A 8 -0.23 6.01 -22.14
N ASN A 9 -0.57 5.35 -21.05
CA ASN A 9 -1.92 4.88 -20.76
C ASN A 9 -2.74 5.91 -19.94
N GLY A 10 -2.28 7.16 -19.82
CA GLY A 10 -3.01 8.23 -19.16
C GLY A 10 -3.04 8.14 -17.62
N VAL A 11 -2.17 7.34 -17.00
CA VAL A 11 -2.14 7.19 -15.54
C VAL A 11 -1.61 8.46 -14.88
N GLY A 12 -2.44 9.07 -14.02
CA GLY A 12 -2.04 10.20 -13.18
C GLY A 12 -1.14 9.76 -12.02
N MET A 13 0.00 10.43 -11.87
CA MET A 13 0.96 10.18 -10.78
C MET A 13 1.03 11.39 -9.85
N LEU A 14 0.78 11.19 -8.56
CA LEU A 14 0.86 12.23 -7.54
C LEU A 14 1.89 11.83 -6.49
N ALA A 15 2.83 12.73 -6.20
CA ALA A 15 3.83 12.55 -5.15
C ALA A 15 3.60 13.57 -4.02
N GLY A 16 4.12 13.30 -2.83
CA GLY A 16 3.96 14.19 -1.66
C GLY A 16 2.52 14.34 -1.21
N VAL A 17 1.74 13.26 -1.34
CA VAL A 17 0.31 13.23 -0.99
C VAL A 17 0.16 12.84 0.48
N ARG A 18 -0.66 13.59 1.22
CA ARG A 18 -1.24 13.13 2.48
C ARG A 18 -2.65 12.59 2.20
N TYR A 19 -2.93 11.39 2.68
CA TYR A 19 -4.25 10.77 2.59
C TYR A 19 -5.07 11.18 3.82
N ASP A 20 -6.24 11.76 3.60
CA ASP A 20 -7.00 12.40 4.68
C ASP A 20 -8.22 11.57 5.09
N LYS A 21 -9.00 11.11 4.11
CA LYS A 21 -10.25 10.36 4.33
C LYS A 21 -10.67 9.64 3.05
N ILE A 22 -11.41 8.53 3.20
CA ILE A 22 -12.20 7.91 2.12
C ILE A 22 -13.67 7.98 2.53
N ASP A 23 -14.54 8.45 1.64
CA ASP A 23 -15.99 8.41 1.81
C ASP A 23 -16.71 8.33 0.45
N GLY A 24 -18.04 8.54 0.45
CA GLY A 24 -18.87 8.43 -0.75
C GLY A 24 -18.56 9.44 -1.85
N GLU A 25 -17.82 10.52 -1.57
CA GLU A 25 -17.38 11.48 -2.59
C GLU A 25 -16.04 11.06 -3.23
N GLY A 26 -15.33 10.09 -2.64
CA GLY A 26 -14.09 9.53 -3.14
C GLY A 26 -12.93 9.61 -2.14
N LEU A 27 -11.71 9.82 -2.65
CA LEU A 27 -10.49 9.90 -1.84
C LEU A 27 -10.10 11.36 -1.58
N HIS A 28 -10.17 11.76 -0.33
CA HIS A 28 -9.76 13.09 0.15
C HIS A 28 -8.25 13.11 0.37
N ILE A 29 -7.56 14.07 -0.27
CA ILE A 29 -6.12 14.20 -0.17
C ILE A 29 -5.68 15.66 0.03
N THR A 30 -4.52 15.82 0.67
CA THR A 30 -3.78 17.09 0.68
C THR A 30 -2.51 16.94 -0.13
N VAL A 31 -2.28 17.81 -1.12
CA VAL A 31 -1.05 17.84 -1.94
C VAL A 31 -0.50 19.26 -1.97
N GLY A 32 0.76 19.44 -1.57
CA GLY A 32 1.36 20.77 -1.47
C GLY A 32 0.59 21.72 -0.54
N GLY A 33 0.04 21.19 0.56
CA GLY A 33 -0.76 21.95 1.52
C GLY A 33 -2.19 22.29 1.07
N ARG A 34 -2.63 21.87 -0.12
CA ARG A 34 -3.98 22.13 -0.63
C ARG A 34 -4.82 20.86 -0.61
N GLN A 35 -6.00 20.95 -0.01
CA GLN A 35 -6.98 19.86 -0.01
C GLN A 35 -7.71 19.76 -1.35
N ARG A 36 -8.01 18.53 -1.77
CA ARG A 36 -8.91 18.22 -2.88
C ARG A 36 -9.45 16.79 -2.77
N ILE A 37 -10.55 16.54 -3.47
CA ILE A 37 -11.16 15.22 -3.59
C ILE A 37 -10.81 14.61 -4.95
N LEU A 38 -10.35 13.36 -4.95
CA LEU A 38 -10.31 12.52 -6.13
C LEU A 38 -11.63 11.74 -6.18
N ALA A 39 -12.56 12.18 -7.03
CA ALA A 39 -13.82 11.49 -7.27
C ALA A 39 -13.56 10.20 -8.06
N VAL A 40 -13.46 9.08 -7.36
CA VAL A 40 -13.13 7.77 -7.93
C VAL A 40 -14.10 6.72 -7.39
N ASP A 41 -14.43 5.74 -8.24
CA ASP A 41 -15.32 4.64 -7.85
C ASP A 41 -14.62 3.62 -6.93
N ASN A 42 -13.31 3.47 -7.10
CA ASN A 42 -12.53 2.45 -6.42
C ASN A 42 -11.25 3.02 -5.83
N VAL A 43 -10.93 2.62 -4.60
CA VAL A 43 -9.66 2.90 -3.94
C VAL A 43 -8.96 1.57 -3.66
N VAL A 44 -7.85 1.32 -4.35
CA VAL A 44 -7.04 0.12 -4.17
C VAL A 44 -5.88 0.44 -3.23
N ILE A 45 -5.81 -0.27 -2.10
CA ILE A 45 -4.79 -0.05 -1.07
C ILE A 45 -3.60 -0.95 -1.36
N CYS A 46 -2.51 -0.35 -1.86
CA CYS A 46 -1.23 -1.02 -2.10
C CYS A 46 -0.17 -0.56 -1.09
N VAL A 47 -0.43 -0.74 0.21
CA VAL A 47 0.45 -0.25 1.30
C VAL A 47 1.31 -1.38 1.88
N GLY A 48 2.47 -1.58 1.28
CA GLY A 48 3.45 -2.54 1.80
C GLY A 48 2.90 -3.98 1.92
N GLN A 49 3.50 -4.74 2.82
CA GLN A 49 3.11 -6.11 3.14
C GLN A 49 3.46 -6.38 4.60
N ASP A 50 2.60 -7.11 5.31
CA ASP A 50 2.85 -7.60 6.66
C ASP A 50 3.13 -9.10 6.62
N SER A 51 4.11 -9.55 7.41
CA SER A 51 4.40 -10.98 7.58
C SER A 51 3.19 -11.69 8.20
N LEU A 52 2.78 -12.84 7.65
CA LEU A 52 1.79 -13.73 8.27
C LEU A 52 2.41 -14.52 9.42
N ALA A 53 2.68 -13.82 10.53
CA ALA A 53 3.44 -14.35 11.66
C ALA A 53 2.71 -15.47 12.42
N GLU A 54 1.40 -15.62 12.24
CA GLU A 54 0.58 -16.68 12.85
C GLU A 54 0.97 -18.08 12.39
N LEU A 55 1.56 -18.21 11.20
CA LEU A 55 2.06 -19.49 10.67
C LEU A 55 3.49 -19.82 11.12
N MET A 56 4.13 -18.95 11.91
CA MET A 56 5.47 -19.22 12.41
C MET A 56 5.42 -20.37 13.43
N PRO A 57 6.37 -21.33 13.36
CA PRO A 57 6.45 -22.40 14.34
C PRO A 57 6.70 -21.84 15.74
N ALA A 58 6.12 -22.49 16.75
CA ALA A 58 6.41 -22.15 18.14
C ALA A 58 7.91 -22.32 18.42
N GLU A 59 8.45 -21.57 19.37
CA GLU A 59 9.90 -21.63 19.63
C GLU A 59 10.38 -23.02 20.06
N ALA A 60 9.52 -23.79 20.74
CA ALA A 60 9.77 -25.18 21.11
C ALA A 60 9.80 -26.16 19.91
N GLU A 61 9.21 -25.77 18.77
CA GLU A 61 9.11 -26.60 17.55
C GLU A 61 10.21 -26.26 16.54
N LYS A 62 11.02 -25.23 16.81
CA LYS A 62 12.17 -24.87 15.97
C LYS A 62 13.25 -25.96 16.11
N ALA A 63 13.20 -26.95 15.23
CA ALA A 63 14.19 -28.02 15.17
C ALA A 63 15.60 -27.45 14.85
N GLN A 64 16.62 -28.00 15.52
CA GLN A 64 18.02 -27.66 15.28
C GLN A 64 18.39 -28.05 13.83
N GLY A 65 18.58 -27.05 12.96
CA GLY A 65 18.86 -27.25 11.52
C GLY A 65 17.66 -27.05 10.58
N GLY A 66 16.49 -26.66 11.11
CA GLY A 66 15.32 -26.31 10.29
C GLY A 66 15.44 -24.96 9.54
N PRO A 67 14.49 -24.64 8.65
CA PRO A 67 14.48 -23.38 7.92
C PRO A 67 14.44 -22.17 8.85
N ARG A 68 15.18 -21.10 8.50
CA ARG A 68 15.13 -19.83 9.22
C ARG A 68 13.97 -19.00 8.74
N PHE A 69 13.10 -18.61 9.67
CA PHE A 69 12.02 -17.67 9.41
C PHE A 69 12.46 -16.26 9.81
N HIS A 70 12.21 -15.30 8.93
CA HIS A 70 12.35 -13.88 9.23
C HIS A 70 11.02 -13.38 9.81
N ARG A 71 11.11 -12.56 10.85
CA ARG A 71 9.95 -11.87 11.42
C ARG A 71 9.85 -10.48 10.81
#